data_AF-A0A7X7F021-F1
#
_entry.id   AF-A0A7X7F021-F1
#
_cell.length_a   1.000
_cell.length_b   1.000
_cell.length_c   1.000
_cell.angle_alpha   90.00
_cell.angle_beta   90.00
_cell.angle_gamma   90.00
#
_symmetry.space_group_name_H-M   'P 1'
#
loop_
_entity.id
_entity.type
_entity.pdbx_description
1 polymer ?
#
loop_
_entity_poly.entity_id
_entity_poly.type
_entity_poly.pdbx_seq_one_letter_code
_entity_poly.pdbx_strand_id
1 'polypeptide(L)'
;RSHKHMYAQVIDDLAGRTLASASTTDQEVREKAGYGGNILAAQLVGEAVARRALEAGVKQVAFDRREYKYHGRVAALADAARDAGLDLGAKKEVTAEDKPDKKKSDKKKSDKKKSDKKPAAAKKEKAAPKDKKSKK
;
A
#
# COMPACT_ATOMS: atom_id res chain seq x y z
N ARG A 1 -11.51 -13.27 -3.79
CA ARG A 1 -11.27 -13.21 -2.32
C ARG A 1 -11.61 -14.56 -1.69
N SER A 2 -10.99 -14.95 -0.58
CA SER A 2 -11.43 -16.10 0.26
C SER A 2 -11.66 -15.66 1.72
N HIS A 3 -11.86 -16.61 2.63
CA HIS A 3 -11.91 -16.32 4.07
C HIS A 3 -10.55 -15.84 4.60
N LYS A 4 -9.47 -16.55 4.22
CA LYS A 4 -8.11 -16.37 4.76
C LYS A 4 -7.20 -15.50 3.90
N HIS A 5 -7.55 -15.25 2.63
CA HIS A 5 -6.66 -14.62 1.66
C HIS A 5 -7.37 -13.62 0.73
N MET A 6 -6.64 -12.58 0.35
CA MET A 6 -6.97 -11.67 -0.75
C MET A 6 -6.05 -11.92 -1.96
N TYR A 7 -6.62 -11.76 -3.15
CA TYR A 7 -5.98 -11.89 -4.45
C TYR A 7 -6.58 -10.83 -5.36
N ALA A 8 -5.75 -10.17 -6.16
CA ALA A 8 -6.17 -9.29 -7.24
C ALA A 8 -5.25 -9.48 -8.46
N GLN A 9 -5.82 -9.28 -9.64
CA GLN A 9 -5.16 -9.51 -10.93
C GLN A 9 -5.58 -8.39 -11.90
N VAL A 10 -4.66 -8.00 -12.77
CA VAL A 10 -4.91 -7.15 -13.93
C VAL A 10 -4.77 -8.05 -15.15
N ILE A 11 -5.85 -8.14 -15.93
CA ILE A 11 -5.98 -9.04 -17.07
C ILE A 11 -6.22 -8.19 -18.31
N ASP A 12 -5.55 -8.54 -19.40
CA ASP A 12 -5.88 -8.08 -20.75
C ASP A 12 -6.88 -9.07 -21.37
N ASP A 13 -8.13 -8.64 -21.52
CA ASP A 13 -9.21 -9.46 -22.09
C ASP A 13 -9.05 -9.72 -23.60
N LEU A 14 -8.27 -8.91 -24.32
CA LEU A 14 -7.99 -9.11 -25.76
C LEU A 14 -6.89 -10.16 -25.96
N ALA A 15 -5.83 -10.11 -25.15
CA ALA A 15 -4.73 -11.06 -25.21
C ALA A 15 -4.97 -12.34 -24.37
N GLY A 16 -5.96 -12.33 -23.46
CA GLY A 16 -6.22 -13.41 -22.50
C GLY A 16 -5.08 -13.60 -21.49
N ARG A 17 -4.35 -12.53 -21.14
CA ARG A 17 -3.10 -12.60 -20.35
C ARG A 17 -3.17 -11.76 -19.08
N THR A 18 -2.69 -12.31 -17.97
CA THR A 18 -2.50 -11.56 -16.73
C THR A 18 -1.24 -10.69 -16.84
N LEU A 19 -1.42 -9.36 -16.82
CA LEU A 19 -0.32 -8.39 -16.88
C LEU A 19 0.33 -8.16 -15.52
N ALA A 20 -0.49 -8.14 -14.45
CA ALA A 20 -0.03 -8.02 -13.08
C ALA A 20 -0.91 -8.87 -12.15
N SER A 21 -0.34 -9.37 -11.07
CA SER A 21 -1.10 -9.99 -9.98
C SER A 21 -0.43 -9.69 -8.65
N ALA A 22 -1.19 -9.68 -7.56
CA ALA A 22 -0.65 -9.75 -6.22
C ALA A 22 -1.60 -10.47 -5.27
N SER A 23 -1.03 -11.01 -4.20
CA SER A 23 -1.75 -11.84 -3.24
C SER A 23 -1.24 -11.68 -1.82
N THR A 24 -2.09 -12.01 -0.85
CA THR A 24 -1.65 -12.15 0.55
C THR A 24 -0.75 -13.36 0.82
N THR A 25 -0.50 -14.18 -0.19
CA THR A 25 0.50 -15.25 -0.19
C THR A 25 1.86 -14.78 -0.71
N ASP A 26 1.95 -13.61 -1.34
CA ASP A 26 3.22 -13.00 -1.76
C ASP A 26 4.05 -12.63 -0.53
N GLN A 27 5.37 -12.85 -0.59
CA GLN A 27 6.26 -12.62 0.55
C GLN A 27 6.23 -11.15 1.03
N GLU A 28 6.28 -10.18 0.12
CA GLU A 28 6.20 -8.73 0.42
C GLU A 28 4.95 -8.34 1.25
N VAL A 29 3.83 -9.05 1.03
CA VAL A 29 2.55 -8.80 1.71
C VAL A 29 2.47 -9.64 2.98
N ARG A 30 2.86 -10.92 2.93
CA ARG A 30 2.78 -11.87 4.04
C ARG A 30 3.66 -11.48 5.23
N GLU A 31 4.83 -10.89 4.99
CA GLU A 31 5.72 -10.40 6.05
C GLU A 31 5.11 -9.20 6.80
N LYS A 32 4.27 -8.40 6.13
CA LYS A 32 3.58 -7.23 6.69
C LYS A 32 2.20 -7.58 7.27
N ALA A 33 1.52 -8.55 6.67
CA ALA A 33 0.15 -8.94 7.00
C ALA A 33 0.13 -10.24 7.82
N GLY A 34 0.11 -10.11 9.14
CA GLY A 34 -0.04 -11.27 10.05
C GLY A 34 -1.32 -12.11 9.82
N TYR A 35 -2.31 -11.60 9.10
CA TYR A 35 -3.45 -12.37 8.60
C TYR A 35 -3.95 -11.84 7.25
N GLY A 36 -3.95 -12.69 6.21
CA GLY A 36 -4.33 -12.33 4.84
C GLY A 36 -5.84 -12.08 4.60
N GLY A 37 -6.68 -12.29 5.61
CA GLY A 37 -8.13 -12.15 5.49
C GLY A 37 -8.70 -10.84 6.02
N ASN A 38 -7.90 -9.90 6.52
CA ASN A 38 -8.37 -8.64 7.12
C ASN A 38 -8.38 -7.45 6.13
N ILE A 39 -8.69 -6.25 6.62
CA ILE A 39 -8.72 -5.01 5.81
C ILE A 39 -7.29 -4.54 5.45
N LEU A 40 -6.35 -4.62 6.39
CA LEU A 40 -4.96 -4.20 6.19
C LEU A 40 -4.29 -4.99 5.05
N ALA A 41 -4.48 -6.31 5.01
CA ALA A 41 -3.96 -7.16 3.95
C ALA A 41 -4.61 -6.85 2.59
N ALA A 42 -5.86 -6.38 2.57
CA ALA A 42 -6.52 -5.94 1.34
C ALA A 42 -5.93 -4.62 0.81
N GLN A 43 -5.56 -3.68 1.70
CA GLN A 43 -4.86 -2.44 1.34
C GLN A 43 -3.47 -2.75 0.76
N LEU A 44 -2.68 -3.58 1.46
CA LEU A 44 -1.34 -3.99 1.01
C LEU A 44 -1.37 -4.72 -0.35
N VAL A 45 -2.40 -5.53 -0.63
CA VAL A 45 -2.59 -6.14 -1.96
C VAL A 45 -2.99 -5.09 -3.00
N GLY A 46 -3.82 -4.09 -2.66
CA GLY A 46 -4.18 -2.99 -3.55
C GLY A 46 -2.96 -2.17 -3.99
N GLU A 47 -2.12 -1.76 -3.03
CA GLU A 47 -0.83 -1.09 -3.29
C GLU A 47 0.09 -1.94 -4.17
N ALA A 48 0.24 -3.24 -3.84
CA ALA A 48 1.13 -4.14 -4.56
C ALA A 48 0.67 -4.40 -6.02
N VAL A 49 -0.64 -4.57 -6.26
CA VAL A 49 -1.17 -4.68 -7.63
C VAL A 49 -0.97 -3.38 -8.40
N ALA A 50 -1.27 -2.23 -7.79
CA ALA A 50 -1.11 -0.94 -8.45
C ALA A 50 0.35 -0.68 -8.87
N ARG A 51 1.32 -0.95 -7.99
CA ARG A 51 2.75 -0.83 -8.34
C ARG A 51 3.12 -1.71 -9.53
N ARG A 52 2.73 -2.99 -9.50
CA ARG A 52 3.03 -3.96 -10.58
C ARG A 52 2.30 -3.64 -11.88
N ALA A 53 1.08 -3.08 -11.82
CA ALA A 53 0.33 -2.63 -12.98
C ALA A 53 1.00 -1.42 -13.66
N LEU A 54 1.46 -0.45 -12.86
CA LEU A 54 2.21 0.72 -13.35
C LEU A 54 3.58 0.32 -13.92
N GLU A 55 4.29 -0.64 -13.28
CA GLU A 55 5.51 -1.27 -13.81
C GLU A 55 5.26 -1.95 -15.17
N ALA A 56 4.09 -2.57 -15.36
CA ALA A 56 3.64 -3.13 -16.64
C ALA A 56 3.07 -2.08 -17.63
N GLY A 57 3.13 -0.78 -17.31
CA GLY A 57 2.66 0.31 -18.17
C GLY A 57 1.14 0.56 -18.15
N VAL A 58 0.38 -0.17 -17.32
CA VAL A 58 -1.08 -0.08 -17.23
C VAL A 58 -1.49 1.03 -16.28
N LYS A 59 -2.21 2.04 -16.80
CA LYS A 59 -2.67 3.22 -16.02
C LYS A 59 -4.15 3.17 -15.65
N GLN A 60 -4.97 2.56 -16.50
CA GLN A 60 -6.42 2.45 -16.36
C GLN A 60 -6.83 0.98 -16.42
N VAL A 61 -7.66 0.54 -15.48
CA VAL A 61 -8.26 -0.79 -15.45
C VAL A 61 -9.73 -0.68 -15.00
N ALA A 62 -10.57 -1.62 -15.45
CA ALA A 62 -11.92 -1.76 -14.90
C ALA A 62 -11.89 -2.60 -13.62
N PHE A 63 -12.51 -2.12 -12.55
CA PHE A 63 -12.58 -2.86 -11.28
C PHE A 63 -13.67 -3.95 -11.28
N ASP A 64 -13.29 -5.20 -11.59
CA ASP A 64 -14.18 -6.36 -11.41
C ASP A 64 -14.36 -6.71 -9.93
N ARG A 65 -15.62 -6.62 -9.47
CA ARG A 65 -16.05 -7.04 -8.13
C ARG A 65 -16.94 -8.29 -8.13
N ARG A 66 -17.37 -8.77 -9.30
CA ARG A 66 -18.37 -9.84 -9.49
C ARG A 66 -19.58 -9.67 -8.55
N GLU A 67 -20.03 -10.74 -7.92
CA GLU A 67 -21.15 -10.77 -6.97
C GLU A 67 -20.83 -10.12 -5.60
N TYR A 68 -19.59 -9.64 -5.38
CA TYR A 68 -19.22 -9.04 -4.10
C TYR A 68 -19.70 -7.59 -4.02
N LYS A 69 -20.54 -7.31 -3.02
CA LYS A 69 -20.87 -5.96 -2.58
C LYS A 69 -19.58 -5.15 -2.35
N TYR A 70 -19.59 -3.87 -2.73
CA TYR A 70 -18.46 -2.95 -2.51
C TYR A 70 -18.47 -2.46 -1.05
N HIS A 71 -17.81 -3.20 -0.15
CA HIS A 71 -17.68 -2.85 1.26
C HIS A 71 -16.41 -3.45 1.88
N GLY A 72 -15.98 -2.89 3.01
CA GLY A 72 -14.89 -3.41 3.84
C GLY A 72 -13.65 -3.73 3.02
N ARG A 73 -13.26 -5.02 3.00
CA ARG A 73 -12.04 -5.50 2.31
C ARG A 73 -12.03 -5.22 0.79
N VAL A 74 -13.19 -5.17 0.13
CA VAL A 74 -13.26 -4.91 -1.33
C VAL A 74 -13.09 -3.41 -1.61
N ALA A 75 -13.68 -2.56 -0.77
CA ALA A 75 -13.50 -1.12 -0.86
C ALA A 75 -12.05 -0.73 -0.54
N ALA A 76 -11.51 -1.22 0.58
CA ALA A 76 -10.16 -0.90 1.01
C ALA A 76 -9.05 -1.31 0.02
N LEU A 77 -9.24 -2.41 -0.74
CA LEU A 77 -8.34 -2.79 -1.83
C LEU A 77 -8.41 -1.79 -3.00
N ALA A 78 -9.62 -1.36 -3.36
CA ALA A 78 -9.82 -0.41 -4.44
C ALA A 78 -9.31 0.99 -4.08
N ASP A 79 -9.49 1.42 -2.85
CA ASP A 79 -9.02 2.72 -2.37
C ASP A 79 -7.49 2.75 -2.29
N ALA A 80 -6.85 1.70 -1.74
CA ALA A 80 -5.39 1.58 -1.71
C ALA A 80 -4.75 1.51 -3.12
N ALA A 81 -5.39 0.84 -4.08
CA ALA A 81 -4.92 0.83 -5.47
C ALA A 81 -5.02 2.21 -6.15
N ARG A 82 -6.07 2.99 -5.84
CA ARG A 82 -6.20 4.39 -6.32
C ARG A 82 -5.16 5.31 -5.69
N ASP A 83 -4.90 5.16 -4.39
CA ASP A 83 -3.90 5.96 -3.67
C ASP A 83 -2.48 5.68 -4.20
N ALA A 84 -2.23 4.45 -4.65
CA ALA A 84 -1.01 4.05 -5.36
C ALA A 84 -0.98 4.48 -6.85
N GLY A 85 -1.99 5.20 -7.35
CA GLY A 85 -2.00 5.82 -8.69
C GLY A 85 -2.59 4.97 -9.82
N LEU A 86 -3.20 3.82 -9.54
CA LEU A 86 -3.92 3.03 -10.54
C LEU A 86 -5.37 3.53 -10.66
N ASP A 87 -5.77 3.98 -11.85
CA ASP A 87 -7.15 4.36 -12.13
C ASP A 87 -8.00 3.10 -12.31
N LEU A 88 -8.98 2.93 -11.42
CA LEU A 88 -9.91 1.79 -11.36
C LEU A 88 -11.23 2.04 -12.09
N GLY A 89 -11.32 3.13 -12.85
CA GLY A 89 -12.57 3.63 -13.42
C GLY A 89 -13.37 4.45 -12.41
N ALA A 90 -14.34 5.18 -12.94
CA ALA A 90 -14.98 6.32 -12.28
C ALA A 90 -15.40 6.08 -10.82
N LYS A 91 -14.83 6.88 -9.91
CA LYS A 91 -15.68 7.47 -8.86
C LYS A 91 -16.79 8.20 -9.62
N LYS A 92 -18.05 7.80 -9.46
CA LYS A 92 -19.17 8.66 -9.88
C LYS A 92 -19.06 9.92 -9.03
N GLU A 93 -18.56 10.99 -9.63
CA GLU A 93 -18.64 12.31 -9.05
C GLU A 93 -20.12 12.63 -8.87
N VAL A 94 -20.53 12.87 -7.62
CA VAL A 94 -21.82 13.49 -7.36
C VAL A 94 -21.61 14.98 -7.63
N THR A 95 -21.79 15.38 -8.89
CA THR A 95 -21.78 16.79 -9.29
C THR A 95 -22.93 17.50 -8.58
N ALA A 96 -22.60 18.50 -7.78
CA ALA A 96 -23.52 19.11 -6.84
C ALA A 96 -24.33 20.26 -7.47
N GLU A 97 -25.66 20.11 -7.47
CA GLU A 97 -26.61 21.22 -7.63
C GLU A 97 -27.69 21.16 -6.54
N ASP A 98 -27.33 21.62 -5.33
CA ASP A 98 -28.18 22.53 -4.55
C ASP A 98 -27.32 23.24 -3.48
N LYS A 99 -27.54 24.55 -3.27
CA LYS A 99 -26.80 25.47 -2.37
C LYS A 99 -27.80 26.52 -1.85
N PRO A 100 -27.59 27.22 -0.71
CA PRO A 100 -26.37 27.40 0.10
C PRO A 100 -26.59 26.91 1.58
N ASP A 101 -25.79 27.15 2.64
CA ASP A 101 -24.97 28.31 3.04
C ASP A 101 -23.85 27.97 4.08
N LYS A 102 -23.13 29.01 4.54
CA LYS A 102 -21.75 28.98 5.09
C LYS A 102 -21.62 28.49 6.56
N LYS A 103 -20.47 27.87 6.87
CA LYS A 103 -19.43 28.49 7.74
C LYS A 103 -18.03 27.87 7.60
N LYS A 104 -17.00 28.69 7.82
CA LYS A 104 -15.56 28.37 7.64
C LYS A 104 -14.87 28.05 8.96
N SER A 105 -13.79 27.26 8.89
CA SER A 105 -12.49 27.50 9.57
C SER A 105 -11.46 26.50 9.01
N ASP A 106 -10.64 26.87 8.03
CA ASP A 106 -9.28 27.43 8.20
C ASP A 106 -8.32 26.48 8.96
N LYS A 107 -7.39 25.80 8.26
CA LYS A 107 -5.99 26.23 7.98
C LYS A 107 -5.03 25.65 9.05
N LYS A 108 -3.94 24.94 8.74
CA LYS A 108 -2.75 25.44 8.02
C LYS A 108 -1.77 24.29 7.66
N LYS A 109 -1.19 24.37 6.46
CA LYS A 109 0.24 24.13 6.08
C LYS A 109 1.25 24.06 7.25
N SER A 110 2.44 23.46 7.18
CA SER A 110 3.22 22.60 6.27
C SER A 110 4.68 22.65 6.81
N ASP A 111 5.62 21.92 6.19
CA ASP A 111 7.08 22.15 6.24
C ASP A 111 7.94 21.77 7.49
N LYS A 112 8.70 20.68 7.31
CA LYS A 112 10.18 20.69 7.06
C LYS A 112 11.19 20.74 8.23
N LYS A 113 12.08 19.72 8.21
CA LYS A 113 13.50 19.64 8.67
C LYS A 113 13.86 19.59 10.18
N LYS A 114 14.38 18.40 10.53
CA LYS A 114 15.73 18.09 11.07
C LYS A 114 16.20 18.56 12.48
N SER A 115 16.98 17.64 13.04
CA SER A 115 18.14 17.75 13.96
C SER A 115 17.92 17.97 15.47
N ASP A 116 18.29 16.91 16.22
CA ASP A 116 19.16 16.91 17.42
C ASP A 116 18.78 17.79 18.63
N LYS A 117 18.69 17.28 19.87
CA LYS A 117 19.87 16.76 20.59
C LYS A 117 19.54 15.93 21.86
N LYS A 118 20.43 14.98 22.16
CA LYS A 118 20.54 14.10 23.36
C LYS A 118 20.91 14.88 24.65
N PRO A 119 20.69 14.33 25.88
CA PRO A 119 21.73 13.54 26.61
C PRO A 119 21.17 12.20 27.19
N ALA A 120 21.89 11.06 27.23
CA ALA A 120 23.05 10.64 28.05
C ALA A 120 22.65 10.26 29.51
N ALA A 121 23.19 9.25 30.22
CA ALA A 121 24.27 8.24 30.02
C ALA A 121 23.88 6.91 30.78
N ALA A 122 24.66 5.85 31.02
CA ALA A 122 26.10 5.53 30.92
C ALA A 122 26.29 3.98 30.79
N LYS A 123 27.14 3.47 29.87
CA LYS A 123 28.54 2.96 30.04
C LYS A 123 28.77 1.73 30.95
N LYS A 124 29.33 0.66 30.35
CA LYS A 124 30.76 0.20 30.40
C LYS A 124 30.93 -0.89 29.31
N GLU A 125 31.91 -0.85 28.39
CA GLU A 125 33.32 -1.30 28.53
C GLU A 125 33.43 -2.75 29.05
N LYS A 126 34.28 -3.68 28.57
CA LYS A 126 35.45 -3.70 27.65
C LYS A 126 35.67 -5.17 27.20
N ALA A 127 36.47 -5.61 26.22
CA ALA A 127 37.36 -4.99 25.21
C ALA A 127 37.54 -5.97 24.01
N ALA A 128 38.48 -5.70 23.10
CA ALA A 128 39.08 -6.68 22.17
C ALA A 128 40.61 -6.45 22.12
N PRO A 129 41.44 -7.48 21.83
CA PRO A 129 42.80 -7.28 21.36
C PRO A 129 42.99 -7.74 19.91
N LYS A 130 43.64 -6.90 19.10
CA LYS A 130 44.43 -7.37 17.96
C LYS A 130 45.87 -7.50 18.46
N ASP A 131 46.53 -8.62 18.18
CA ASP A 131 47.99 -8.65 18.25
C ASP A 131 48.62 -9.45 17.11
N LYS A 132 49.88 -9.13 16.81
CA LYS A 132 50.66 -9.67 15.68
C LYS A 132 51.71 -10.68 16.17
N LYS A 133 52.29 -11.41 15.20
CA LYS A 133 53.39 -12.41 15.35
C LYS A 133 52.86 -13.76 15.87
N SER A 134 53.46 -14.93 15.56
CA SER A 134 54.81 -15.18 15.01
C SER A 134 54.85 -16.44 14.13
N LYS A 135 55.93 -16.56 13.35
CA LYS A 135 56.52 -17.81 12.83
C LYS A 135 56.25 -19.05 13.72
N LYS A 136 55.85 -20.17 13.14
CA LYS A 136 56.79 -21.21 12.66
C LYS A 136 56.10 -22.12 11.65
#